data_AF-A0A831NN81-F1
#
_entry.id   AF-A0A831NN81-F1
#
_cell.length_a   1.000
_cell.length_b   1.000
_cell.length_c   1.000
_cell.angle_alpha   90.00
_cell.angle_beta   90.00
_cell.angle_gamma   90.00
#
_symmetry.space_group_name_H-M   'P 1'
#
loop_
_entity.id
_entity.type
_entity.pdbx_description
1 polymer ?
#
loop_
_entity_poly.entity_id
_entity_poly.type
_entity_poly.pdbx_seq_one_letter_code
_entity_poly.pdbx_strand_id
1 'polypeptide(L)'
;PFKQAEFDIMYGEGISREGSILDIGTSVDIIEKSGAWYSYGDIRLGQGRENAKQFLKENKEIADEIERKIRENFNLAYNKIKSSPDAIVE
;
A
#
# COMPACT_ATOMS: atom_id res chain seq x y z
N PRO A 1 5.60 -7.48 18.92
CA PRO A 1 6.13 -8.85 18.71
C PRO A 1 5.05 -9.70 18.01
N PHE A 2 5.42 -10.74 17.26
CA PHE A 2 4.49 -11.63 16.52
C PHE A 2 3.77 -11.08 15.27
N LYS A 3 4.09 -9.87 14.79
CA LYS A 3 3.59 -9.36 13.50
C LYS A 3 4.40 -9.99 12.35
N GLN A 4 3.71 -10.34 11.27
CA GLN A 4 4.31 -10.86 10.03
C GLN A 4 4.18 -9.82 8.92
N ALA A 5 5.07 -9.89 7.92
CA ALA A 5 5.04 -9.07 6.73
C ALA A 5 5.48 -9.93 5.54
N GLU A 6 4.82 -9.73 4.40
CA GLU A 6 5.13 -10.38 3.13
C GLU A 6 5.58 -9.33 2.13
N PHE A 7 6.60 -9.64 1.35
CA PHE A 7 7.12 -8.75 0.31
C PHE A 7 7.85 -9.56 -0.76
N ASP A 8 7.87 -9.01 -1.97
CA ASP A 8 8.57 -9.61 -3.11
C ASP A 8 10.05 -9.23 -3.12
N ILE A 9 10.91 -10.20 -3.46
CA ILE A 9 12.33 -9.97 -3.76
C ILE A 9 12.55 -10.16 -5.25
N MET A 10 12.96 -9.09 -5.92
CA MET A 10 13.28 -9.07 -7.34
C MET A 10 14.76 -9.37 -7.56
N TYR A 11 15.07 -10.29 -8.47
CA TYR A 11 16.44 -10.63 -8.81
C TYR A 11 17.20 -9.41 -9.35
N GLY A 12 18.32 -9.07 -8.71
CA GLY A 12 19.16 -7.92 -9.10
C GLY A 12 18.67 -6.54 -8.64
N GLU A 13 17.46 -6.43 -8.09
CA GLU A 13 16.91 -5.15 -7.59
C GLU A 13 16.65 -5.15 -6.07
N GLY A 14 16.49 -6.33 -5.47
CA GLY A 14 16.22 -6.47 -4.04
C GLY A 14 14.71 -6.39 -3.73
N ILE A 15 14.37 -5.84 -2.57
CA ILE A 15 12.97 -5.76 -2.11
C ILE A 15 12.17 -4.85 -3.04
N SER A 16 11.04 -5.32 -3.56
CA SER A 16 10.14 -4.51 -4.38
C SER A 16 9.29 -3.59 -3.51
N ARG A 17 9.78 -2.37 -3.29
CA ARG A 17 9.04 -1.33 -2.56
C ARG A 17 7.69 -1.04 -3.23
N GLU A 18 7.68 -0.90 -4.55
CA GLU A 18 6.49 -0.56 -5.33
C GLU A 18 5.45 -1.67 -5.29
N GLY A 19 5.89 -2.93 -5.26
CA GLY A 19 5.02 -4.08 -5.03
C GLY A 19 4.31 -3.98 -3.68
N SER A 20 5.07 -3.73 -2.61
CA SER A 20 4.49 -3.54 -1.27
C SER A 20 3.54 -2.34 -1.20
N ILE A 21 3.87 -1.22 -1.84
CA ILE A 21 2.97 -0.04 -1.91
C ILE A 21 1.66 -0.42 -2.60
N LEU A 22 1.73 -1.13 -3.72
CA LEU A 22 0.55 -1.51 -4.49
C LEU A 22 -0.33 -2.49 -3.71
N ASP A 23 0.27 -3.52 -3.11
CA ASP A 23 -0.47 -4.57 -2.39
C ASP A 23 -1.12 -4.00 -1.11
N ILE A 24 -0.34 -3.29 -0.30
CA ILE A 24 -0.85 -2.69 0.94
C ILE A 24 -1.87 -1.60 0.60
N GLY A 25 -1.56 -0.72 -0.36
CA GLY A 25 -2.45 0.35 -0.78
C GLY A 25 -3.80 -0.16 -1.28
N THR A 26 -3.82 -1.30 -1.98
CA THR A 26 -5.06 -1.97 -2.37
C THR A 26 -5.78 -2.58 -1.16
N SER A 27 -5.04 -3.19 -0.23
CA SER A 27 -5.62 -3.81 0.98
C SER A 27 -6.27 -2.80 1.95
N VAL A 28 -5.87 -1.53 1.90
CA VAL A 28 -6.43 -0.46 2.76
C VAL A 28 -7.27 0.56 1.97
N ASP A 29 -7.72 0.18 0.77
CA ASP A 29 -8.61 0.97 -0.09
C ASP A 29 -8.06 2.37 -0.46
N ILE A 30 -6.74 2.56 -0.44
CA ILE A 30 -6.08 3.77 -0.96
C ILE A 30 -5.91 3.68 -2.48
N ILE A 31 -5.63 2.47 -2.97
CA ILE A 31 -5.58 2.15 -4.40
C ILE A 31 -6.82 1.34 -4.74
N GLU A 32 -7.55 1.76 -5.76
CA GLU A 32 -8.73 1.05 -6.24
C GLU A 32 -8.33 0.01 -7.30
N LYS A 33 -8.94 -1.18 -7.21
CA LYS A 33 -8.77 -2.25 -8.20
C LYS A 33 -10.10 -2.59 -8.87
N SER A 34 -10.29 -2.09 -10.09
CA SER A 34 -11.46 -2.38 -10.93
C SER A 34 -11.13 -3.49 -11.93
N GLY A 35 -11.40 -4.74 -11.55
CA GLY A 35 -11.05 -5.91 -12.35
C GLY A 35 -9.53 -6.09 -12.46
N ALA A 36 -8.98 -5.84 -13.64
CA ALA A 36 -7.54 -5.88 -13.90
C ALA A 36 -6.86 -4.50 -13.78
N TRP A 37 -7.62 -3.41 -13.64
CA TRP A 37 -7.08 -2.06 -13.59
C TRP A 37 -6.83 -1.60 -12.15
N TYR A 38 -5.71 -0.90 -11.95
CA TYR A 38 -5.37 -0.20 -10.70
C TYR A 38 -5.46 1.32 -10.92
N SER A 39 -6.08 2.01 -9.96
CA SER A 39 -6.23 3.47 -9.96
C SER A 39 -5.97 4.06 -8.58
N TYR A 40 -5.46 5.30 -8.57
CA TYR A 40 -5.28 6.10 -7.37
C TYR A 40 -6.00 7.43 -7.58
N GLY A 41 -7.16 7.60 -6.94
CA GLY A 41 -8.10 8.66 -7.31
C GLY A 41 -8.42 8.60 -8.80
N ASP A 42 -8.22 9.72 -9.50
CA ASP A 42 -8.45 9.81 -10.95
C ASP A 42 -7.26 9.30 -11.80
N ILE A 43 -6.14 8.93 -11.18
CA ILE A 43 -4.92 8.51 -11.88
C ILE A 43 -4.98 7.01 -12.15
N ARG A 44 -4.84 6.60 -13.41
CA ARG A 44 -4.68 5.19 -13.79
C ARG A 44 -3.23 4.76 -13.61
N LEU A 45 -3.00 3.83 -12.68
CA LEU A 45 -1.67 3.28 -12.40
C LEU A 45 -1.29 2.22 -13.44
N GLY A 46 -2.25 1.44 -13.93
CA GLY A 46 -2.02 0.48 -15.00
C GLY A 46 -2.96 -0.72 -14.99
N GLN A 47 -2.90 -1.50 -16.07
CA GLN A 47 -3.60 -2.78 -16.18
C GLN A 47 -2.67 -3.92 -15.76
N GLY A 48 -3.02 -4.61 -14.68
CA GLY A 48 -2.21 -5.67 -14.09
C GLY A 48 -1.16 -5.15 -13.10
N ARG A 49 -0.74 -6.04 -12.19
CA ARG A 49 0.14 -5.71 -11.06
C ARG A 49 1.51 -5.19 -11.52
N GLU A 50 2.12 -5.86 -12.51
CA GLU A 50 3.46 -5.48 -12.98
C GLU A 50 3.48 -4.12 -13.68
N ASN A 51 2.45 -3.78 -14.47
CA ASN A 51 2.36 -2.46 -15.10
C ASN A 51 2.13 -1.35 -14.07
N ALA A 52 1.28 -1.60 -13.05
CA ALA A 52 1.08 -0.65 -11.96
C ALA A 52 2.36 -0.46 -11.12
N LYS A 53 3.12 -1.52 -10.84
CA LYS A 53 4.44 -1.44 -10.19
C LYS A 53 5.41 -0.61 -11.02
N GLN A 54 5.47 -0.84 -12.33
CA GLN A 54 6.35 -0.09 -13.23
C GLN A 54 5.99 1.40 -13.24
N PHE A 55 4.70 1.73 -13.28
CA PHE A 55 4.23 3.11 -13.17
C PHE A 55 4.69 3.76 -11.86
N LEU A 56 4.54 3.10 -10.72
CA LEU A 56 4.99 3.63 -9.42
C LEU A 56 6.52 3.80 -9.36
N LYS A 57 7.28 2.89 -10.00
CA LYS A 57 8.75 2.97 -10.08
C LYS A 57 9.21 4.19 -10.89
N GLU A 58 8.48 4.50 -11.96
CA GLU A 58 8.74 5.66 -12.82
C GLU A 58 8.24 6.99 -12.20
N ASN A 59 7.16 6.93 -11.41
CA ASN A 59 6.48 8.09 -10.82
C ASN A 59 6.65 8.11 -9.30
N LYS A 60 7.89 8.35 -8.84
CA LYS A 60 8.26 8.31 -7.42
C LYS A 60 7.43 9.23 -6.53
N GLU A 61 7.06 10.41 -7.03
CA GLU A 61 6.24 11.37 -6.27
C GLU A 61 4.87 10.78 -5.88
N ILE A 62 4.24 10.07 -6.83
CA ILE A 62 2.96 9.37 -6.60
C ILE A 62 3.17 8.19 -5.63
N ALA A 63 4.24 7.41 -5.82
CA ALA A 63 4.55 6.30 -4.93
C ALA A 63 4.77 6.77 -3.47
N ASP A 64 5.52 7.85 -3.28
CA ASP A 64 5.81 8.44 -1.98
C ASP A 64 4.56 9.01 -1.32
N GLU A 65 3.68 9.64 -2.10
CA GLU A 65 2.38 10.12 -1.61
C GLU A 65 1.50 8.97 -1.12
N ILE A 66 1.37 7.91 -1.92
CA ILE A 66 0.58 6.72 -1.55
C ILE A 66 1.17 6.07 -0.30
N GLU A 67 2.50 5.89 -0.24
CA GLU A 67 3.16 5.33 0.95
C GLU A 67 2.89 6.17 2.20
N ARG A 68 2.94 7.51 2.09
CA ARG A 68 2.62 8.39 3.22
C ARG A 68 1.18 8.17 3.69
N LYS A 69 0.21 8.12 2.78
CA LYS A 69 -1.20 7.86 3.13
C LYS A 69 -1.39 6.49 3.80
N ILE A 70 -0.69 5.45 3.32
CA ILE A 70 -0.68 4.12 3.93
C ILE A 70 -0.18 4.21 5.38
N ARG A 71 0.97 4.86 5.60
CA ARG A 71 1.56 5.00 6.94
C ARG A 71 0.65 5.80 7.89
N GLU A 72 0.03 6.86 7.40
CA GLU A 72 -0.93 7.66 8.16
C GLU A 72 -2.15 6.84 8.57
N ASN A 73 -2.71 6.03 7.67
CA ASN A 73 -3.84 5.14 7.97
C ASN A 73 -3.52 4.21 9.16
N PHE A 74 -2.37 3.52 9.11
CA PHE A 74 -1.96 2.62 10.20
C PHE A 74 -1.58 3.36 11.48
N ASN A 75 -0.99 4.56 11.39
CA ASN A 75 -0.67 5.35 12.57
C ASN A 75 -1.93 5.85 13.29
N LEU A 76 -2.94 6.29 12.54
CA LEU A 76 -4.25 6.64 13.08
C LEU A 76 -4.91 5.44 13.76
N ALA A 77 -4.91 4.27 13.10
CA ALA A 77 -5.43 3.04 13.68
C ALA A 77 -4.71 2.66 14.99
N TYR A 78 -3.37 2.72 15.01
CA TYR A 78 -2.57 2.43 16.19
C TYR A 78 -2.84 3.41 17.34
N ASN A 79 -2.94 4.71 17.05
CA ASN A 79 -3.21 5.72 18.07
C ASN A 79 -4.65 5.60 18.63
N LYS A 80 -5.63 5.22 17.81
CA LYS A 80 -7.00 4.94 18.27
C LYS A 80 -7.03 3.76 19.24
N ILE A 81 -6.33 2.68 18.91
CA ILE A 81 -6.18 1.49 19.79
C ILE A 81 -5.50 1.87 21.12
N LYS A 82 -4.45 2.69 21.07
CA LYS A 82 -3.71 3.11 22.27
C LYS A 82 -4.51 4.05 23.17
N SER A 83 -5.34 4.92 22.59
CA SER A 83 -6.14 5.92 23.33
C SER A 83 -7.49 5.38 23.85
N SER A 84 -7.97 4.26 23.32
CA SER A 84 -9.18 3.58 23.81
C SER A 84 -8.99 2.06 23.83
N PRO A 85 -8.29 1.53 24.86
CA PRO A 85 -7.99 0.10 24.98
C PRO A 85 -9.22 -0.82 25.08
N ASP A 86 -10.36 -0.28 25.53
CA ASP A 86 -11.59 -1.04 25.78
C ASP A 86 -12.42 -1.36 24.52
N ALA A 87 -12.04 -0.84 23.35
CA ALA A 87 -12.74 -1.09 22.08
C ALA A 87 -12.41 -2.45 21.43
N ILE A 88 -11.64 -3.32 22.09
CA ILE A 88 -11.19 -4.63 21.57
C ILE A 88 -12.06 -5.80 22.09
N VAL A 89 -13.07 -5.52 22.91
CA VAL A 89 -14.05 -6.53 23.37
C VAL A 89 -15.39 -6.35 22.66
N GLU A 90 -15.48 -6.89 21.45
CA GLU A 90 -16.70 -7.49 20.87
C GLU A 90 -16.31 -8.57 19.86
#